data_AF-A0A8S3ETP5-F1
#
_entry.id   AF-A0A8S3ETP5-F1
#
_cell.length_a   1.000
_cell.length_b   1.000
_cell.length_c   1.000
_cell.angle_alpha   90.00
_cell.angle_beta   90.00
_cell.angle_gamma   90.00
#
_symmetry.space_group_name_H-M   'P 1'
#
loop_
_entity.id
_entity.type
_entity.pdbx_description
1 polymer ?
#
loop_
_entity_poly.entity_id
_entity_poly.type
_entity_poly.pdbx_seq_one_letter_code
_entity_poly.pdbx_strand_id
1 'polypeptide(L)'
;KKAEDGQKVLNQLNNNMDLTIPFYQEPNDLESIEKIRTQYMSVMKNRLINLLKKSRERYMYRTKFESENYDQSYQQWQKAIEKEEKAILAKDGTTYRDTFEKTFPELRKAREDKEKKQSTLNTNDSSSSSSSEPQLQQQQQITSNTNAIEQENEDETDEKMRKSSV
;
A
#
# COMPACT_ATOMS: atom_id res chain seq x y z
N LYS A 1 15.13 58.90 -10.27
CA LYS A 1 15.47 60.21 -9.66
C LYS A 1 16.10 61.20 -10.63
N LYS A 2 17.41 61.16 -10.98
CA LYS A 2 18.01 62.19 -11.85
C LYS A 2 17.34 62.33 -13.24
N ALA A 3 16.88 61.21 -13.82
CA ALA A 3 16.13 61.19 -15.07
C ALA A 3 14.68 61.73 -14.94
N GLU A 4 13.95 61.30 -13.90
CA GLU A 4 12.60 61.81 -13.58
C GLU A 4 12.60 63.31 -13.29
N ASP A 5 13.60 63.80 -12.57
CA ASP A 5 13.72 65.23 -12.24
C ASP A 5 14.02 66.06 -13.50
N GLY A 6 14.85 65.54 -14.41
CA GLY A 6 15.05 66.14 -15.74
C GLY A 6 13.78 66.14 -16.59
N GLN A 7 13.01 65.05 -16.56
CA GLN A 7 11.70 64.95 -17.23
C GLN A 7 10.70 65.96 -16.70
N LYS A 8 10.63 66.18 -15.38
CA LYS A 8 9.75 67.18 -14.78
C LYS A 8 10.10 68.60 -15.21
N VAL A 9 11.39 68.93 -15.26
CA VAL A 9 11.87 70.25 -15.73
C VAL A 9 11.53 70.44 -17.22
N LEU A 10 11.74 69.43 -18.05
CA LEU A 10 11.40 69.49 -19.48
C LEU A 10 9.89 69.61 -19.71
N ASN A 11 9.07 68.85 -18.97
CA ASN A 11 7.61 68.96 -19.04
C ASN A 11 7.11 70.35 -18.61
N GLN A 12 7.72 70.96 -17.58
CA GLN A 12 7.40 72.33 -17.17
C GLN A 12 7.74 73.34 -18.27
N LEU A 13 8.90 73.20 -18.91
CA LEU A 13 9.29 74.07 -20.03
C LEU A 13 8.38 73.89 -21.25
N ASN A 14 7.94 72.65 -21.54
CA ASN A 14 7.04 72.31 -22.65
C ASN A 14 5.62 72.87 -22.49
N ASN A 15 5.18 73.11 -21.25
CA ASN A 15 3.89 73.74 -20.97
C ASN A 15 3.97 75.28 -21.04
N ASN A 16 5.17 75.86 -20.87
CA ASN A 16 5.38 77.31 -20.80
C ASN A 16 5.83 77.91 -22.13
N MET A 17 6.60 77.18 -22.92
CA MET A 17 6.81 77.44 -24.33
C MET A 17 6.01 76.39 -25.06
N ASP A 18 5.10 76.78 -25.96
CA ASP A 18 4.28 75.91 -26.81
C ASP A 18 5.17 75.10 -27.80
N LEU A 19 6.11 74.33 -27.24
CA LEU A 19 7.09 73.53 -27.94
C LEU A 19 6.38 72.22 -28.27
N THR A 20 6.01 72.05 -29.54
CA THR A 20 5.32 70.85 -30.02
C THR A 20 6.29 69.66 -30.17
N ILE A 21 7.18 69.43 -29.19
CA ILE A 21 8.10 68.29 -29.23
C ILE A 21 7.43 67.13 -28.49
N PRO A 22 7.09 66.02 -29.19
CA PRO A 22 6.57 64.83 -28.53
C PRO A 22 7.64 64.26 -27.60
N PHE A 23 7.36 64.28 -26.30
CA PHE A 23 8.23 63.64 -25.34
C PHE A 23 7.91 62.15 -25.27
N TYR A 24 8.86 61.31 -25.63
CA TYR A 24 8.67 59.87 -25.52
C TYR A 24 8.59 59.46 -24.05
N GLN A 25 7.48 58.83 -23.66
CA GLN A 25 7.35 58.14 -22.38
C GLN A 25 7.64 56.66 -22.58
N GLU A 26 8.54 56.09 -21.77
CA GLU A 26 8.75 54.66 -21.79
C GLU A 26 7.51 53.93 -21.29
N PRO A 27 7.16 52.77 -21.87
CA PRO A 27 5.99 52.00 -21.43
C PRO A 27 5.94 51.71 -19.93
N ASN A 28 7.10 51.59 -19.27
CA ASN A 28 7.20 51.31 -17.84
C ASN A 28 6.94 52.53 -16.94
N ASP A 29 7.04 53.73 -17.50
CA ASP A 29 6.85 54.99 -16.77
C ASP A 29 5.38 55.41 -16.72
N LEU A 30 4.51 54.70 -17.43
CA LEU A 30 3.07 54.95 -17.36
C LEU A 30 2.56 54.67 -15.94
N GLU A 31 1.80 55.63 -15.40
CA GLU A 31 1.17 55.53 -14.08
C GLU A 31 0.26 54.29 -13.97
N SER A 32 -0.35 53.87 -15.09
CA SER A 32 -1.14 52.63 -15.16
C SER A 32 -0.30 51.38 -14.86
N ILE A 33 0.93 51.32 -15.37
CA ILE A 33 1.85 50.21 -15.15
C ILE A 33 2.36 50.19 -13.70
N GLU A 34 2.67 51.36 -13.13
CA GLU A 34 3.01 51.49 -11.69
C GLU A 34 1.87 51.03 -10.77
N LYS A 35 0.62 51.43 -11.07
CA LYS A 35 -0.57 50.98 -10.35
C LYS A 35 -0.73 49.47 -10.42
N ILE A 36 -0.60 48.88 -11.61
CA ILE A 36 -0.68 47.43 -11.81
C ILE A 36 0.44 46.72 -11.03
N ARG A 37 1.68 47.22 -11.09
CA ARG A 37 2.83 46.65 -10.36
C ARG A 37 2.60 46.67 -8.85
N THR A 38 2.13 47.80 -8.32
CA THR A 38 1.87 47.94 -6.88
C THR A 38 0.73 47.02 -6.42
N GLN A 39 -0.37 46.94 -7.17
CA GLN A 39 -1.46 46.01 -6.89
C GLN A 39 -1.01 44.54 -6.98
N TYR A 40 -0.18 44.22 -7.97
CA TYR A 40 0.36 42.88 -8.12
C TYR A 40 1.23 42.49 -6.92
N MET A 41 2.15 43.37 -6.51
CA MET A 41 3.06 43.15 -5.39
C MET A 41 2.35 43.04 -4.04
N SER A 42 1.36 43.91 -3.79
CA SER A 42 0.69 43.98 -2.49
C SER A 42 -0.39 42.90 -2.31
N VAL A 43 -1.17 42.61 -3.35
CA VAL A 43 -2.38 41.78 -3.23
C VAL A 43 -2.26 40.48 -4.03
N MET A 44 -2.01 40.58 -5.34
CA MET A 44 -2.17 39.43 -6.24
C MET A 44 -1.09 38.37 -6.01
N LYS A 45 0.16 38.77 -5.75
CA LYS A 45 1.27 37.84 -5.49
C LYS A 45 0.95 36.92 -4.33
N ASN A 46 0.54 37.48 -3.19
CA ASN A 46 0.21 36.71 -1.99
C ASN A 46 -1.03 35.83 -2.21
N ARG A 47 -2.05 36.37 -2.89
CA ARG A 47 -3.24 35.60 -3.26
C ARG A 47 -2.88 34.38 -4.13
N LEU A 48 -2.05 34.56 -5.14
CA LEU A 48 -1.64 33.49 -6.05
C LEU A 48 -0.82 32.42 -5.31
N ILE A 49 0.15 32.83 -4.49
CA ILE A 49 0.94 31.90 -3.66
C ILE A 49 0.01 31.07 -2.76
N ASN A 50 -0.94 31.71 -2.08
CA ASN A 50 -1.87 31.01 -1.20
C ASN A 50 -2.82 30.08 -1.95
N LEU A 51 -3.29 30.47 -3.15
CA LEU A 51 -4.11 29.61 -4.00
C LEU A 51 -3.34 28.36 -4.42
N LEU A 52 -2.09 28.50 -4.84
CA LEU A 52 -1.22 27.38 -5.24
C LEU A 52 -0.92 26.46 -4.06
N LYS A 53 -0.59 27.01 -2.88
CA LYS A 53 -0.40 26.24 -1.65
C LYS A 53 -1.63 25.41 -1.29
N LYS A 54 -2.81 26.06 -1.24
CA LYS A 54 -4.08 25.37 -0.98
C LYS A 54 -4.39 24.29 -2.01
N SER A 55 -4.06 24.53 -3.28
CA SER A 55 -4.24 23.53 -4.34
C SER A 55 -3.36 22.31 -4.10
N ARG A 56 -2.08 22.53 -3.77
CA ARG A 56 -1.14 21.46 -3.42
C ARG A 56 -1.57 20.68 -2.18
N GLU A 57 -1.99 21.36 -1.13
CA GLU A 57 -2.50 20.73 0.10
C GLU A 57 -3.71 19.85 -0.19
N ARG A 58 -4.69 20.34 -0.97
CA ARG A 58 -5.86 19.55 -1.38
C ARG A 58 -5.46 18.32 -2.20
N TYR A 59 -4.52 18.47 -3.13
CA TYR A 59 -4.01 17.35 -3.91
C TYR A 59 -3.37 16.30 -3.00
N MET A 60 -2.46 16.71 -2.11
CA MET A 60 -1.76 15.81 -1.20
C MET A 60 -2.72 15.09 -0.25
N TYR A 61 -3.71 15.81 0.29
CA TYR A 61 -4.75 15.23 1.13
C TYR A 61 -5.56 14.18 0.37
N ARG A 62 -6.00 14.49 -0.85
CA ARG A 62 -6.77 13.56 -1.67
C ARG A 62 -5.96 12.30 -1.99
N THR A 63 -4.73 12.45 -2.47
CA THR A 63 -3.86 11.31 -2.79
C THR A 63 -3.59 10.44 -1.56
N LYS A 64 -3.32 11.06 -0.41
CA LYS A 64 -3.12 10.34 0.84
C LYS A 64 -4.37 9.57 1.25
N PHE A 65 -5.53 10.23 1.22
CA PHE A 65 -6.81 9.59 1.57
C PHE A 65 -7.14 8.42 0.63
N GLU A 66 -6.96 8.59 -0.68
CA GLU A 66 -7.17 7.53 -1.67
C GLU A 66 -6.24 6.34 -1.44
N SER A 67 -4.95 6.59 -1.15
CA SER A 67 -3.98 5.54 -0.83
C SER A 67 -4.36 4.79 0.43
N GLU A 68 -4.65 5.50 1.53
CA GLU A 68 -5.00 4.88 2.81
C GLU A 68 -6.29 4.06 2.71
N ASN A 69 -7.28 4.55 1.96
CA ASN A 69 -8.53 3.84 1.75
C ASN A 69 -8.34 2.58 0.91
N TYR A 70 -7.50 2.66 -0.13
CA TYR A 70 -7.13 1.49 -0.93
C TYR A 70 -6.40 0.45 -0.06
N ASP A 71 -5.41 0.87 0.71
CA ASP A 71 -4.62 -0.03 1.57
C ASP A 71 -5.52 -0.76 2.57
N GLN A 72 -6.48 -0.06 3.18
CA GLN A 72 -7.45 -0.67 4.09
C GLN A 72 -8.35 -1.69 3.38
N SER A 73 -8.90 -1.34 2.22
CA SER A 73 -9.77 -2.22 1.44
C SER A 73 -9.02 -3.46 0.95
N TYR A 74 -7.78 -3.27 0.51
CA TYR A 74 -6.89 -4.33 0.06
C TYR A 74 -6.57 -5.31 1.19
N GLN A 75 -6.21 -4.82 2.38
CA GLN A 75 -5.97 -5.67 3.54
C GLN A 75 -7.20 -6.47 3.97
N GLN A 76 -8.39 -5.86 3.91
CA GLN A 76 -9.65 -6.57 4.20
C GLN A 76 -9.92 -7.68 3.20
N TRP A 77 -9.70 -7.39 1.91
CA TRP A 77 -9.85 -8.37 0.83
C TRP A 77 -8.85 -9.53 0.97
N GLN A 78 -7.58 -9.24 1.26
CA GLN A 78 -6.57 -10.29 1.51
C GLN A 78 -6.98 -11.21 2.66
N LYS A 79 -7.43 -10.64 3.80
CA LYS A 79 -7.93 -11.44 4.93
C LYS A 79 -9.14 -12.29 4.57
N ALA A 80 -10.02 -11.80 3.71
CA ALA A 80 -11.17 -12.54 3.24
C ALA A 80 -10.74 -13.76 2.39
N ILE A 81 -9.79 -13.56 1.48
CA ILE A 81 -9.21 -14.64 0.67
C ILE A 81 -8.52 -15.68 1.57
N GLU A 82 -7.64 -15.25 2.47
CA GLU A 82 -6.95 -16.18 3.37
C GLU A 82 -7.93 -17.00 4.22
N LYS A 83 -9.05 -16.38 4.63
CA LYS A 83 -10.10 -17.07 5.38
C LYS A 83 -10.83 -18.09 4.50
N GLU A 84 -11.12 -17.74 3.25
CA GLU A 84 -11.77 -18.62 2.29
C GLU A 84 -10.87 -19.81 1.93
N GLU A 85 -9.60 -19.58 1.63
CA GLU A 85 -8.61 -20.65 1.37
C GLU A 85 -8.48 -21.60 2.56
N LYS A 86 -8.39 -21.07 3.79
CA LYS A 86 -8.38 -21.90 5.01
C LYS A 86 -9.68 -22.70 5.18
N ALA A 87 -10.82 -22.10 4.86
CA ALA A 87 -12.11 -22.77 4.95
C ALA A 87 -12.22 -23.91 3.92
N ILE A 88 -11.74 -23.69 2.70
CA ILE A 88 -11.65 -24.72 1.65
C ILE A 88 -10.74 -25.84 2.12
N LEU A 89 -9.52 -25.53 2.59
CA LEU A 89 -8.57 -26.55 3.05
C LEU A 89 -9.10 -27.36 4.24
N ALA A 90 -9.79 -26.72 5.19
CA ALA A 90 -10.40 -27.40 6.32
C ALA A 90 -11.57 -28.31 5.90
N LYS A 91 -12.37 -27.86 4.93
CA LYS A 91 -13.46 -28.67 4.35
C LYS A 91 -12.90 -29.87 3.60
N ASP A 92 -11.92 -29.64 2.75
CA ASP A 92 -11.24 -30.67 1.98
C ASP A 92 -10.60 -31.69 2.91
N GLY A 93 -9.84 -31.27 3.92
CA GLY A 93 -9.28 -32.16 4.94
C GLY A 93 -10.33 -33.00 5.67
N THR A 94 -11.50 -32.43 5.97
CA THR A 94 -12.63 -33.18 6.56
C THR A 94 -13.18 -34.21 5.58
N THR A 95 -13.42 -33.82 4.32
CA THR A 95 -13.95 -34.74 3.31
C THR A 95 -12.97 -35.85 2.93
N TYR A 96 -11.67 -35.54 2.82
CA TYR A 96 -10.62 -36.52 2.59
C TYR A 96 -10.53 -37.48 3.75
N ARG A 97 -10.61 -36.97 4.98
CA ARG A 97 -10.64 -37.80 6.19
C ARG A 97 -11.86 -38.72 6.23
N ASP A 98 -13.06 -38.20 5.98
CA ASP A 98 -14.29 -39.01 5.98
C ASP A 98 -14.26 -40.08 4.87
N THR A 99 -13.74 -39.73 3.70
CA THR A 99 -13.56 -40.67 2.58
C THR A 99 -12.57 -41.78 2.96
N PHE A 100 -11.44 -41.41 3.56
CA PHE A 100 -10.39 -42.35 3.95
C PHE A 100 -10.85 -43.30 5.08
N GLU A 101 -11.56 -42.77 6.08
CA GLU A 101 -12.15 -43.59 7.16
C GLU A 101 -13.23 -44.55 6.63
N LYS A 102 -13.94 -44.17 5.57
CA LYS A 102 -14.92 -45.05 4.91
C LYS A 102 -14.26 -46.16 4.09
N THR A 103 -13.15 -45.89 3.41
CA THR A 103 -12.40 -46.92 2.66
C THR A 103 -11.56 -47.81 3.57
N PHE A 104 -11.12 -47.30 4.72
CA PHE A 104 -10.30 -48.04 5.70
C PHE A 104 -10.93 -47.97 7.10
N PRO A 105 -11.94 -48.81 7.39
CA PRO A 105 -12.66 -48.80 8.67
C PRO A 105 -11.77 -49.06 9.89
N GLU A 106 -10.66 -49.77 9.70
CA GLU A 106 -9.67 -50.08 10.74
C GLU A 106 -9.02 -48.80 11.32
N LEU A 107 -8.80 -47.78 10.49
CA LEU A 107 -8.24 -46.48 10.91
C LEU A 107 -9.23 -45.69 11.76
N ARG A 108 -10.53 -45.74 11.44
CA ARG A 108 -11.59 -45.13 12.25
C ARG A 108 -11.62 -45.74 13.65
N LYS A 109 -11.58 -47.07 13.72
CA LYS A 109 -11.59 -47.82 14.99
C LYS A 109 -10.36 -47.48 15.86
N ALA A 110 -9.16 -47.43 15.26
CA ALA A 110 -7.94 -47.07 15.98
C ALA A 110 -7.99 -45.66 16.58
N ARG A 111 -8.61 -44.70 15.87
CA ARG A 111 -8.84 -43.35 16.37
C ARG A 111 -9.85 -43.34 17.52
N GLU A 112 -11.02 -43.97 17.36
CA GLU A 112 -12.04 -44.02 18.41
C GLU A 112 -11.49 -44.66 19.70
N ASP A 113 -10.68 -45.72 19.59
CA ASP A 113 -10.06 -46.37 20.74
C ASP A 113 -9.02 -45.46 21.41
N LYS A 114 -8.32 -44.61 20.66
CA LYS A 114 -7.37 -43.61 21.18
C LYS A 114 -8.07 -42.44 21.85
N GLU A 115 -9.15 -41.92 21.25
CA GLU A 115 -9.95 -40.83 21.81
C GLU A 115 -10.71 -41.29 23.06
N LYS A 116 -11.22 -42.53 23.08
CA LYS A 116 -11.80 -43.15 24.29
C LYS A 116 -10.76 -43.23 25.40
N LYS A 117 -9.53 -43.69 25.11
CA LYS A 117 -8.43 -43.73 26.09
C LYS A 117 -8.08 -42.33 26.61
N GLN A 118 -7.89 -41.34 25.75
CA GLN A 118 -7.61 -39.95 26.18
C GLN A 118 -8.76 -39.31 26.97
N SER A 119 -10.01 -39.55 26.55
CA SER A 119 -11.19 -39.07 27.27
C SER A 119 -11.30 -39.71 28.66
N THR A 120 -10.97 -40.99 28.82
CA THR A 120 -10.96 -41.66 30.13
C THR A 120 -9.78 -41.26 31.02
N LEU A 121 -8.64 -40.87 30.44
CA LEU A 121 -7.49 -40.34 31.19
C LEU A 121 -7.78 -38.93 31.72
N ASN A 122 -8.43 -38.07 30.94
CA ASN A 122 -8.77 -36.70 31.36
C ASN A 122 -9.82 -36.62 32.47
N THR A 123 -10.61 -37.68 32.71
CA THR A 123 -11.59 -37.71 33.80
C THR A 123 -11.03 -38.23 35.13
N ASN A 124 -9.84 -38.85 35.14
CA ASN A 124 -9.31 -39.53 36.33
C ASN A 124 -7.92 -39.07 36.78
N ASP A 125 -7.26 -38.14 36.08
CA ASP A 125 -5.87 -37.77 36.41
C ASP A 125 -5.66 -36.27 36.61
N SER A 126 -5.80 -35.86 37.86
CA SER A 126 -5.20 -34.66 38.41
C SER A 126 -3.93 -35.00 39.20
N SER A 127 -3.03 -35.85 38.68
CA SER A 127 -1.63 -35.97 39.13
C SER A 127 -0.89 -37.12 38.41
N SER A 128 -0.21 -36.84 37.29
CA SER A 128 1.20 -37.23 37.07
C SER A 128 1.60 -37.13 35.60
N SER A 129 2.76 -36.53 35.37
CA SER A 129 3.46 -36.53 34.09
C SER A 129 4.04 -37.93 33.81
N SER A 130 3.78 -38.51 32.64
CA SER A 130 4.79 -39.16 31.80
C SER A 130 4.16 -39.91 30.60
N SER A 131 4.97 -40.04 29.54
CA SER A 131 4.80 -40.93 28.37
C SER A 131 4.09 -40.35 27.14
N SER A 132 4.84 -39.52 26.41
CA SER A 132 4.58 -39.16 25.01
C SER A 132 5.68 -39.69 24.07
N GLU A 133 6.13 -40.94 24.22
CA GLU A 133 7.21 -41.49 23.38
C GLU A 133 6.78 -42.28 22.12
N PRO A 134 5.62 -42.96 22.02
CA PRO A 134 5.30 -43.70 20.80
C PRO A 134 4.71 -42.85 19.65
N GLN A 135 4.46 -41.54 19.82
CA GLN A 135 3.89 -40.69 18.76
C GLN A 135 4.93 -40.01 17.86
N LEU A 136 6.12 -39.70 18.38
CA LEU A 136 7.16 -39.02 17.60
C LEU A 136 7.71 -39.90 16.48
N GLN A 137 7.75 -41.23 16.66
CA GLN A 137 8.41 -42.11 15.70
C GLN A 137 7.54 -42.43 14.47
N GLN A 138 6.21 -42.55 14.64
CA GLN A 138 5.29 -42.74 13.52
C GLN A 138 5.05 -41.43 12.75
N GLN A 139 5.00 -40.29 13.44
CA GLN A 139 4.92 -38.99 12.76
C GLN A 139 6.21 -38.68 12.01
N GLN A 140 7.39 -39.02 12.56
CA GLN A 140 8.68 -38.87 11.87
C GLN A 140 8.76 -39.70 10.58
N GLN A 141 8.20 -40.91 10.54
CA GLN A 141 8.16 -41.73 9.31
C GLN A 141 7.25 -41.13 8.24
N ILE A 142 6.12 -40.55 8.62
CA ILE A 142 5.23 -39.89 7.66
C ILE A 142 5.87 -38.60 7.14
N THR A 143 6.47 -37.78 8.00
CA THR A 143 7.16 -36.54 7.58
C THR A 143 8.40 -36.80 6.74
N SER A 144 9.13 -37.89 6.99
CA SER A 144 10.28 -38.27 6.15
C SER A 144 9.84 -38.77 4.78
N ASN A 145 8.71 -39.48 4.68
CA ASN A 145 8.14 -39.87 3.40
C ASN A 145 7.58 -38.67 2.61
N THR A 146 6.95 -37.67 3.26
CA THR A 146 6.48 -36.46 2.56
C THR A 146 7.62 -35.58 2.09
N ASN A 147 8.66 -35.39 2.91
CA ASN A 147 9.84 -34.61 2.52
C ASN A 147 10.60 -35.25 1.34
N ALA A 148 10.63 -36.59 1.27
CA ALA A 148 11.24 -37.30 0.14
C ALA A 148 10.46 -37.10 -1.17
N ILE A 149 9.12 -37.07 -1.10
CA ILE A 149 8.26 -36.82 -2.26
C ILE A 149 8.37 -35.36 -2.73
N GLU A 150 8.46 -34.39 -1.82
CA GLU A 150 8.65 -32.97 -2.19
C GLU A 150 10.00 -32.73 -2.89
N GLN A 151 11.08 -33.38 -2.44
CA GLN A 151 12.40 -33.30 -3.09
C GLN A 151 12.39 -33.88 -4.52
N GLU A 152 11.73 -35.01 -4.75
CA GLU A 152 11.63 -35.59 -6.10
C GLU A 152 10.84 -34.68 -7.07
N ASN A 153 9.85 -33.93 -6.57
CA ASN A 153 9.07 -33.01 -7.41
C ASN A 153 9.81 -31.71 -7.72
N GLU A 154 10.59 -31.16 -6.77
CA GLU A 154 11.42 -29.96 -7.01
C GLU A 154 12.51 -30.24 -8.06
N ASP A 155 13.21 -31.37 -7.94
CA ASP A 155 14.28 -31.77 -8.88
C ASP A 155 13.75 -31.95 -10.32
N GLU A 156 12.52 -32.46 -10.48
CA GLU A 156 11.90 -32.63 -11.80
C GLU A 156 11.48 -31.29 -12.43
N THR A 157 11.08 -30.31 -11.61
CA THR A 157 10.73 -28.96 -12.10
C THR A 157 11.95 -28.15 -12.54
N ASP A 158 13.05 -28.22 -11.79
CA ASP A 158 14.30 -27.55 -12.13
C ASP A 158 14.95 -28.14 -13.38
N GLU A 159 14.86 -29.46 -13.57
CA GLU A 159 15.36 -30.11 -14.78
C GLU A 159 14.56 -29.74 -16.04
N LYS A 160 13.23 -29.61 -15.93
CA LYS A 160 12.37 -29.12 -17.03
C LYS A 160 12.67 -27.67 -17.39
N MET A 161 12.89 -26.80 -16.40
CA MET A 161 13.23 -25.40 -16.62
C MET A 161 14.60 -25.26 -17.32
N ARG A 162 15.61 -26.06 -16.92
CA ARG A 162 16.92 -26.09 -17.57
C ARG A 162 16.89 -26.58 -19.02
N LYS A 163 16.08 -27.59 -19.34
CA LYS A 163 15.91 -28.11 -20.71
C LYS A 163 15.14 -27.16 -21.63
N SER A 164 14.32 -26.26 -21.07
CA SER A 164 13.56 -25.27 -21.84
C SER A 164 14.34 -24.02 -22.25
N SER A 165 15.55 -23.83 -21.71
CA SER A 165 16.42 -22.66 -21.98
C SER A 165 17.53 -22.93 -23.01
N VAL A 166 17.46 -24.04 -23.76
CA VAL A 166 18.36 -24.35 -24.90
C VAL A 166 17.60 -24.23 -26.21
#